data_AF-A0A7S3BCT3-F1
#
_entry.id   AF-A0A7S3BCT3-F1
#
_cell.length_a   1.000
_cell.length_b   1.000
_cell.length_c   1.000
_cell.angle_alpha   90.00
_cell.angle_beta   90.00
_cell.angle_gamma   90.00
#
_symmetry.space_group_name_H-M   'P 1'
#
loop_
_entity.id
_entity.type
_entity.pdbx_description
1 polymer ?
#
loop_
_entity_poly.entity_id
_entity_poly.type
_entity_poly.pdbx_seq_one_letter_code
_entity_poly.pdbx_strand_id
1 'polypeptide(L)'
;GLWRNNATLGFVAMIDVCSSPSDSLLRFAAFSSLAYGARGLFWQGAGRCAAVGTPKFGLLSSINNRIAGWGNTFVSSIYKGTPAIGYNITRLWGTGYALPNETRPGSAGLSDLVQWADEDLLIAQLGSMGQPATPLLFVLDKRVDHSPGVAAVRQVKVGLSSQVTAVQPLEGDCAAAKCQCGMSTLGSDVVLRLPGGSGQLVALAMRE
;
A
#
# COMPACT_ATOMS: atom_id res chain seq x y z
N GLY A 1 -2.51 8.81 21.44
CA GLY A 1 -1.42 9.53 20.77
C GLY A 1 -0.12 8.83 21.07
N LEU A 2 0.49 8.20 20.06
CA LEU A 2 1.67 7.34 20.23
C LEU A 2 2.57 7.44 18.99
N TRP A 3 3.30 8.54 18.83
CA TRP A 3 4.39 8.60 17.84
C TRP A 3 5.57 9.36 18.45
N ARG A 4 6.72 8.68 18.59
CA ARG A 4 8.01 9.33 18.86
C ARG A 4 8.78 9.38 17.54
N ASN A 5 8.94 10.58 16.99
CA ASN A 5 9.83 10.83 15.85
C ASN A 5 11.28 10.71 16.34
N ASN A 6 12.01 9.73 15.83
CA ASN A 6 13.46 9.72 15.91
C ASN A 6 13.97 10.07 14.51
N ALA A 7 14.53 11.26 14.33
CA ALA A 7 14.73 11.92 13.04
C ALA A 7 15.66 11.18 12.04
N THR A 8 16.22 10.03 12.42
CA THR A 8 17.11 9.19 11.60
C THR A 8 16.48 7.87 11.14
N LEU A 9 15.36 7.45 11.74
CA LEU A 9 14.60 6.29 11.30
C LEU A 9 13.25 6.81 10.79
N GLY A 10 12.99 6.63 9.50
CA GLY A 10 11.67 6.94 8.94
C GLY A 10 10.56 6.26 9.76
N PHE A 11 9.37 6.87 9.78
CA PHE A 11 8.19 6.41 10.51
C PHE A 11 8.07 4.87 10.56
N VAL A 12 8.05 4.27 11.76
CA VAL A 12 7.81 2.83 11.97
C VAL A 12 6.48 2.67 12.69
N ALA A 13 5.58 1.85 12.13
CA ALA A 13 4.31 1.59 12.77
C ALA A 13 4.40 0.39 13.72
N MET A 14 3.85 0.56 14.93
CA MET A 14 3.72 -0.50 15.92
C MET A 14 2.28 -1.00 15.91
N ILE A 15 2.09 -2.30 15.73
CA ILE A 15 0.77 -2.93 15.62
C ILE A 15 0.67 -4.00 16.70
N ASP A 16 -0.26 -3.81 17.64
CA ASP A 16 -0.53 -4.79 18.70
C ASP A 16 -1.36 -5.95 18.14
N VAL A 17 -0.72 -7.10 18.00
CA VAL A 17 -1.33 -8.34 17.51
C VAL A 17 -2.35 -8.88 18.50
N CYS A 18 -2.22 -8.61 19.79
CA CYS A 18 -3.15 -9.11 20.81
C CYS A 18 -4.47 -8.35 20.83
N SER A 19 -4.48 -7.10 20.35
CA SER A 19 -5.62 -6.20 20.42
C SER A 19 -6.83 -6.62 19.58
N SER A 20 -6.63 -7.46 18.56
CA SER A 20 -7.71 -7.85 17.65
C SER A 20 -7.54 -9.28 17.13
N PRO A 21 -8.61 -10.10 17.10
CA PRO A 21 -8.62 -11.38 16.40
C PRO A 21 -8.82 -11.23 14.88
N SER A 22 -9.16 -10.04 14.38
CA SER A 22 -9.54 -9.82 12.98
C SER A 22 -8.33 -9.77 12.03
N ASP A 23 -8.41 -10.57 10.97
CA ASP A 23 -7.40 -10.57 9.92
C ASP A 23 -7.38 -9.26 9.14
N SER A 24 -8.57 -8.74 8.78
CA SER A 24 -8.68 -7.50 8.01
C SER A 24 -8.22 -6.28 8.80
N LEU A 25 -8.42 -6.24 10.13
CA LEU A 25 -7.89 -5.15 10.95
C LEU A 25 -6.36 -5.18 10.98
N LEU A 26 -5.74 -6.36 11.09
CA LEU A 26 -4.28 -6.49 11.08
C LEU A 26 -3.69 -6.14 9.70
N ARG A 27 -4.34 -6.58 8.61
CA ARG A 27 -3.98 -6.16 7.25
C ARG A 27 -4.11 -4.65 7.10
N PHE A 28 -5.26 -4.09 7.50
CA PHE A 28 -5.53 -2.67 7.37
C PHE A 28 -4.50 -1.85 8.13
N ALA A 29 -4.21 -2.20 9.39
CA ALA A 29 -3.18 -1.52 10.18
C ALA A 29 -1.80 -1.55 9.49
N ALA A 30 -1.38 -2.70 8.96
CA ALA A 30 -0.10 -2.85 8.28
C ALA A 30 -0.02 -2.06 6.97
N PHE A 31 -0.99 -2.26 6.06
CA PHE A 31 -0.95 -1.66 4.74
C PHE A 31 -1.31 -0.17 4.75
N SER A 32 -2.22 0.28 5.63
CA SER A 32 -2.47 1.72 5.80
C SER A 32 -1.25 2.44 6.36
N SER A 33 -0.49 1.81 7.28
CA SER A 33 0.76 2.38 7.77
C SER A 33 1.74 2.65 6.62
N LEU A 34 1.86 1.74 5.65
CA LEU A 34 2.66 1.97 4.43
C LEU A 34 2.11 3.10 3.57
N ALA A 35 0.78 3.17 3.39
CA ALA A 35 0.12 4.26 2.68
C ALA A 35 0.40 5.63 3.33
N TYR A 36 0.59 5.66 4.65
CA TYR A 36 1.01 6.84 5.42
C TYR A 36 2.53 7.02 5.52
N GLY A 37 3.31 6.25 4.76
CA GLY A 37 4.75 6.42 4.64
C GLY A 37 5.58 5.68 5.68
N ALA A 38 5.02 4.65 6.35
CA ALA A 38 5.80 3.81 7.24
C ALA A 38 6.93 3.12 6.46
N ARG A 39 8.14 3.17 7.01
CA ARG A 39 9.35 2.51 6.49
C ARG A 39 9.61 1.17 7.18
N GLY A 40 8.81 0.83 8.18
CA GLY A 40 8.90 -0.42 8.91
C GLY A 40 7.63 -0.72 9.70
N LEU A 41 7.43 -1.99 10.01
CA LEU A 41 6.35 -2.47 10.85
C LEU A 41 6.93 -3.28 12.02
N PHE A 42 6.36 -3.09 13.20
CA PHE A 42 6.69 -3.86 14.38
C PHE A 42 5.42 -4.50 14.97
N TRP A 43 5.39 -5.83 14.96
CA TRP A 43 4.27 -6.62 15.49
C TRP A 43 4.42 -6.84 17.00
N GLN A 44 3.86 -5.93 17.80
CA GLN A 44 3.88 -6.04 19.25
C GLN A 44 3.03 -7.23 19.70
N GLY A 45 3.55 -8.04 20.63
CA GLY A 45 2.83 -9.18 21.19
C GLY A 45 2.71 -10.40 20.27
N ALA A 46 3.36 -10.40 19.10
CA ALA A 46 3.31 -11.51 18.14
C ALA A 46 3.69 -12.87 18.77
N GLY A 47 4.76 -12.92 19.58
CA GLY A 47 5.19 -14.16 20.24
C GLY A 47 4.16 -14.77 21.20
N ARG A 48 3.23 -13.95 21.73
CA ARG A 48 2.16 -14.41 22.63
C ARG A 48 0.86 -14.70 21.89
N CYS A 49 0.47 -13.83 20.95
CA CYS A 49 -0.86 -13.83 20.35
C CYS A 49 -0.90 -14.38 18.92
N ALA A 50 0.25 -14.62 18.29
CA ALA A 50 0.43 -15.23 16.99
C ALA A 50 1.65 -16.17 17.02
N ALA A 51 1.63 -17.16 17.91
CA ALA A 51 2.71 -18.14 18.02
C ALA A 51 2.91 -18.93 16.71
N VAL A 52 4.15 -19.36 16.45
CA VAL A 52 4.50 -20.14 15.26
C VAL A 52 3.58 -21.36 15.12
N GLY A 53 3.07 -21.60 13.93
CA GLY A 53 2.12 -22.69 13.63
C GLY A 53 0.65 -22.33 13.81
N THR A 54 0.31 -21.15 14.35
CA THR A 54 -1.07 -20.67 14.41
C THR A 54 -1.52 -20.03 13.09
N PRO A 55 -2.84 -20.03 12.77
CA PRO A 55 -3.36 -19.30 11.60
C PRO A 55 -2.97 -17.82 11.61
N LYS A 56 -2.95 -17.19 12.79
CA LYS A 56 -2.58 -15.79 12.96
C LYS A 56 -1.11 -15.54 12.63
N PHE A 57 -0.21 -16.45 12.99
CA PHE A 57 1.19 -16.37 12.54
C PHE A 57 1.27 -16.46 11.01
N GLY A 58 0.54 -17.40 10.39
CA GLY A 58 0.45 -17.52 8.93
C GLY A 58 -0.01 -16.23 8.25
N LEU A 59 -1.02 -15.56 8.82
CA LEU A 59 -1.46 -14.24 8.38
C LEU A 59 -0.34 -13.20 8.46
N LEU A 60 0.32 -13.05 9.62
CA LEU A 60 1.38 -12.07 9.80
C LEU A 60 2.57 -12.34 8.86
N SER A 61 2.95 -13.60 8.70
CA SER A 61 3.98 -14.01 7.73
C SER A 61 3.57 -13.65 6.30
N SER A 62 2.32 -13.88 5.91
CA SER A 62 1.82 -13.49 4.59
C SER A 62 1.87 -11.98 4.36
N ILE A 63 1.46 -11.17 5.34
CA ILE A 63 1.56 -9.71 5.29
C ILE A 63 3.03 -9.29 5.14
N ASN A 64 3.91 -9.81 6.00
CA ASN A 64 5.33 -9.47 5.98
C ASN A 64 6.00 -9.86 4.65
N ASN A 65 5.72 -11.05 4.11
CA ASN A 65 6.27 -11.50 2.84
C ASN A 65 5.87 -10.56 1.69
N ARG A 66 4.62 -10.12 1.68
CA ARG A 66 4.12 -9.21 0.63
C ARG A 66 4.73 -7.82 0.75
N ILE A 67 4.81 -7.28 1.96
CA ILE A 67 5.45 -5.98 2.23
C ILE A 67 6.95 -6.03 1.95
N ALA A 68 7.62 -7.13 2.29
CA ALA A 68 9.03 -7.34 2.00
C ALA A 68 9.30 -7.37 0.49
N GLY A 69 8.38 -7.93 -0.31
CA GLY A 69 8.44 -7.83 -1.77
C GLY A 69 8.50 -6.39 -2.29
N TRP A 70 7.79 -5.47 -1.61
CA TRP A 70 7.86 -4.05 -1.94
C TRP A 70 8.93 -3.29 -1.15
N GLY A 71 9.76 -3.97 -0.36
CA GLY A 71 10.75 -3.37 0.54
C GLY A 71 11.71 -2.44 -0.20
N ASN A 72 12.18 -2.82 -1.39
CA ASN A 72 13.03 -1.96 -2.22
C ASN A 72 12.33 -0.67 -2.68
N THR A 73 11.00 -0.68 -2.78
CA THR A 73 10.19 0.50 -3.09
C THR A 73 9.96 1.37 -1.84
N PHE A 74 9.54 0.77 -0.74
CA PHE A 74 9.16 1.52 0.47
C PHE A 74 10.32 1.88 1.40
N VAL A 75 11.41 1.11 1.44
CA VAL A 75 12.43 1.23 2.51
C VAL A 75 13.69 1.98 2.06
N SER A 76 13.90 2.16 0.75
CA SER A 76 15.13 2.74 0.19
C SER A 76 16.37 1.87 0.47
N SER A 77 17.00 1.35 -0.58
CA SER A 77 18.25 0.59 -0.45
C SER A 77 19.43 1.51 -0.74
N ILE A 78 20.49 1.52 0.05
CA ILE A 78 21.75 2.16 -0.40
C ILE A 78 22.26 1.34 -1.59
N TYR A 79 22.10 1.84 -2.82
CA TYR A 79 22.68 1.21 -4.00
C TYR A 79 23.99 1.92 -4.34
N LYS A 80 25.11 1.21 -4.21
CA LYS A 80 26.47 1.68 -4.59
C LYS A 80 26.88 3.03 -3.96
N GLY A 81 26.64 3.21 -2.66
CA GLY A 81 27.08 4.42 -1.94
C GLY A 81 26.32 5.70 -2.30
N THR A 82 25.32 5.62 -3.18
CA THR A 82 24.34 6.68 -3.40
C THR A 82 23.13 6.36 -2.52
N PRO A 83 22.58 7.33 -1.75
CA PRO A 83 21.32 7.10 -1.06
C PRO A 83 20.29 6.78 -2.14
N ALA A 84 19.83 5.52 -2.28
CA ALA A 84 18.65 5.34 -3.11
C ALA A 84 17.52 6.01 -2.35
N ILE A 85 16.82 6.81 -3.12
CA ILE A 85 15.83 7.71 -2.62
C ILE A 85 14.52 6.90 -2.63
N GLY A 86 14.06 6.50 -1.45
CA GLY A 86 12.78 5.81 -1.32
C GLY A 86 11.64 6.69 -1.81
N TYR A 87 10.53 6.07 -2.19
CA TYR A 87 9.35 6.84 -2.62
C TYR A 87 8.75 7.59 -1.44
N ASN A 88 8.28 8.81 -1.67
CA ASN A 88 7.49 9.56 -0.70
C ASN A 88 6.01 9.55 -1.10
N ILE A 89 5.14 9.61 -0.10
CA ILE A 89 3.71 9.79 -0.33
C ILE A 89 3.51 11.25 -0.77
N THR A 90 3.16 11.44 -2.04
CA THR A 90 2.93 12.79 -2.60
C THR A 90 1.46 13.17 -2.54
N ARG A 91 0.56 12.19 -2.52
CA ARG A 91 -0.88 12.42 -2.47
C ARG A 91 -1.61 11.21 -1.90
N LEU A 92 -2.72 11.48 -1.23
CA LEU A 92 -3.65 10.47 -0.72
C LEU A 92 -5.06 10.78 -1.23
N TRP A 93 -5.75 9.76 -1.73
CA TRP A 93 -7.16 9.80 -2.03
C TRP A 93 -7.93 8.77 -1.23
N GLY A 94 -9.19 9.06 -0.95
CA GLY A 94 -10.06 8.14 -0.24
C GLY A 94 -11.52 8.22 -0.64
N THR A 95 -12.22 7.10 -0.44
CA THR A 95 -13.67 6.94 -0.60
C THR A 95 -14.27 6.24 0.62
N GLY A 96 -15.56 6.36 0.88
CA GLY A 96 -16.16 5.78 2.10
C GLY A 96 -15.86 6.60 3.35
N TYR A 97 -15.50 5.94 4.46
CA TYR A 97 -15.23 6.64 5.72
C TYR A 97 -13.93 7.46 5.68
N ALA A 98 -13.95 8.65 6.28
CA ALA A 98 -12.85 9.59 6.19
C ALA A 98 -11.62 9.14 6.98
N LEU A 99 -10.44 9.25 6.36
CA LEU A 99 -9.14 9.14 7.01
C LEU A 99 -8.35 10.47 6.94
N PRO A 100 -7.36 10.71 7.82
CA PRO A 100 -6.59 11.94 7.81
C PRO A 100 -5.86 12.18 6.48
N ASN A 101 -5.85 13.44 6.02
CA ASN A 101 -5.10 13.92 4.86
C ASN A 101 -5.48 13.29 3.50
N GLU A 102 -6.59 12.56 3.41
CA GLU A 102 -7.09 12.06 2.13
C GLU A 102 -7.95 13.12 1.42
N THR A 103 -7.88 13.13 0.10
CA THR A 103 -8.74 13.95 -0.76
C THR A 103 -9.71 13.06 -1.54
N ARG A 104 -10.84 13.60 -1.99
CA ARG A 104 -11.76 12.82 -2.83
C ARG A 104 -11.15 12.64 -4.23
N PRO A 105 -11.19 11.45 -4.86
CA PRO A 105 -10.88 11.29 -6.27
C PRO A 105 -11.54 12.35 -7.16
N GLY A 106 -10.78 12.90 -8.10
CA GLY A 106 -11.25 13.89 -9.05
C GLY A 106 -11.50 15.29 -8.47
N SER A 107 -11.21 15.54 -7.19
CA SER A 107 -11.48 16.85 -6.57
C SER A 107 -10.64 17.98 -7.17
N ALA A 108 -9.52 17.66 -7.81
CA ALA A 108 -8.69 18.61 -8.56
C ALA A 108 -9.00 18.63 -10.08
N GLY A 109 -10.14 18.06 -10.50
CA GLY A 109 -10.54 17.96 -11.90
C GLY A 109 -9.57 17.15 -12.75
N LEU A 110 -9.33 17.58 -13.98
CA LEU A 110 -8.46 16.89 -14.94
C LEU A 110 -6.98 16.83 -14.53
N SER A 111 -6.57 17.65 -13.55
CA SER A 111 -5.20 17.62 -13.01
C SER A 111 -4.98 16.47 -12.02
N ASP A 112 -6.05 15.81 -11.59
CA ASP A 112 -5.95 14.72 -10.63
C ASP A 112 -5.50 13.42 -11.30
N LEU A 113 -4.57 12.69 -10.69
CA LEU A 113 -4.15 11.40 -11.24
C LEU A 113 -5.25 10.35 -11.06
N VAL A 114 -5.95 10.37 -9.92
CA VAL A 114 -7.07 9.49 -9.62
C VAL A 114 -8.37 10.26 -9.85
N GLN A 115 -9.12 9.87 -10.88
CA GLN A 115 -10.34 10.55 -11.33
C GLN A 115 -11.57 10.02 -10.60
N TRP A 116 -11.65 8.71 -10.38
CA TRP A 116 -12.71 8.06 -9.61
C TRP A 116 -12.19 6.76 -8.99
N ALA A 117 -12.90 6.26 -7.98
CA ALA A 117 -12.57 5.00 -7.33
C ALA A 117 -13.84 4.38 -6.72
N ASP A 118 -13.87 3.05 -6.62
CA ASP A 118 -14.90 2.34 -5.85
C ASP A 118 -14.91 2.79 -4.38
N GLU A 119 -16.02 2.56 -3.68
CA GLU A 119 -16.16 2.88 -2.26
C GLU A 119 -15.18 2.10 -1.37
N ASP A 120 -14.87 2.67 -0.20
CA ASP A 120 -13.97 2.11 0.81
C ASP A 120 -12.56 1.82 0.29
N LEU A 121 -11.96 2.75 -0.45
CA LEU A 121 -10.58 2.67 -0.89
C LEU A 121 -9.72 3.78 -0.27
N LEU A 122 -8.48 3.46 0.03
CA LEU A 122 -7.39 4.40 0.29
C LEU A 122 -6.36 4.23 -0.82
N ILE A 123 -5.98 5.32 -1.48
CA ILE A 123 -5.07 5.29 -2.62
C ILE A 123 -3.94 6.27 -2.33
N ALA A 124 -2.70 5.80 -2.34
CA ALA A 124 -1.52 6.63 -2.13
C ALA A 124 -0.70 6.75 -3.41
N GLN A 125 -0.35 7.97 -3.80
CA GLN A 125 0.66 8.21 -4.83
C GLN A 125 2.05 8.21 -4.22
N LEU A 126 2.92 7.43 -4.83
CA LEU A 126 4.32 7.31 -4.46
C LEU A 126 5.15 8.05 -5.50
N GLY A 127 5.69 9.21 -5.13
CA GLY A 127 6.63 9.98 -5.96
C GLY A 127 8.08 9.59 -5.73
N SER A 128 8.87 9.49 -6.79
CA SER A 128 10.33 9.38 -6.67
C SER A 128 10.92 10.72 -6.25
N MET A 129 11.83 10.76 -5.28
CA MET A 129 12.61 11.98 -5.09
C MET A 129 13.77 12.01 -6.10
N GLY A 130 13.63 12.81 -7.15
CA GLY A 130 14.77 13.26 -7.97
C GLY A 130 15.24 12.36 -9.12
N GLN A 131 14.48 11.36 -9.54
CA GLN A 131 14.70 10.60 -10.77
C GLN A 131 13.38 10.49 -11.54
N PRO A 132 13.36 10.55 -12.89
CA PRO A 132 12.18 10.18 -13.68
C PRO A 132 11.92 8.69 -13.44
N ALA A 133 11.07 8.40 -12.47
CA ALA A 133 10.71 7.04 -12.10
C ALA A 133 9.27 6.78 -12.50
N THR A 134 9.00 5.52 -12.80
CA THR A 134 7.66 4.99 -13.01
C THR A 134 6.74 5.44 -11.86
N PRO A 135 5.67 6.21 -12.12
CA PRO A 135 4.73 6.59 -11.07
C PRO A 135 4.11 5.35 -10.45
N LEU A 136 3.99 5.35 -9.12
CA LEU A 136 3.46 4.25 -8.36
C LEU A 136 2.20 4.67 -7.63
N LEU A 137 1.22 3.77 -7.60
CA LEU A 137 0.03 3.86 -6.77
C LEU A 137 0.00 2.70 -5.78
N PHE A 138 -0.40 2.97 -4.56
CA PHE A 138 -0.71 1.95 -3.57
C PHE A 138 -2.21 1.99 -3.27
N VAL A 139 -2.94 0.95 -3.67
CA VAL A 139 -4.41 0.85 -3.52
C VAL A 139 -4.72 -0.09 -2.37
N LEU A 140 -5.53 0.36 -1.41
CA LEU A 140 -5.93 -0.38 -0.22
C LEU A 140 -7.44 -0.45 -0.07
N ASP A 141 -7.98 -1.64 0.20
CA ASP A 141 -9.37 -1.84 0.60
C ASP A 141 -9.54 -1.50 2.08
N LYS A 142 -10.31 -0.46 2.39
CA LYS A 142 -10.56 0.04 3.75
C LYS A 142 -11.54 -0.83 4.54
N ARG A 143 -12.24 -1.76 3.91
CA ARG A 143 -13.22 -2.60 4.61
C ARG A 143 -12.53 -3.50 5.62
N VAL A 144 -13.00 -3.42 6.86
CA VAL A 144 -12.54 -4.24 7.97
C VAL A 144 -13.74 -4.94 8.60
N ASP A 145 -13.56 -6.21 8.93
CA ASP A 145 -14.50 -6.98 9.74
C ASP A 145 -13.90 -7.17 11.15
N HIS A 146 -14.73 -7.37 12.16
CA HIS A 146 -14.25 -7.63 13.54
C HIS A 146 -13.98 -9.12 13.80
N SER A 147 -14.41 -10.00 12.90
CA SER A 147 -14.28 -11.45 12.97
C SER A 147 -13.17 -11.98 12.03
N PRO A 148 -12.47 -13.07 12.41
CA PRO A 148 -11.44 -13.70 11.57
C PRO A 148 -12.02 -14.26 10.28
N GLY A 149 -11.31 -14.14 9.15
CA GLY A 149 -11.69 -14.75 7.87
C GLY A 149 -12.97 -14.22 7.19
N VAL A 150 -13.67 -13.24 7.77
CA VAL A 150 -15.00 -12.79 7.27
C VAL A 150 -14.89 -11.76 6.14
N ALA A 151 -13.83 -10.95 6.11
CA ALA A 151 -13.69 -9.89 5.12
C ALA A 151 -13.53 -10.45 3.69
N ALA A 152 -14.63 -10.42 2.93
CA ALA A 152 -14.70 -10.98 1.58
C ALA A 152 -13.74 -10.30 0.61
N VAL A 153 -13.08 -11.13 -0.21
CA VAL A 153 -12.34 -10.66 -1.38
C VAL A 153 -13.33 -10.07 -2.37
N ARG A 154 -13.08 -8.84 -2.83
CA ARG A 154 -13.87 -8.22 -3.91
C ARG A 154 -12.97 -7.74 -5.02
N GLN A 155 -13.57 -7.52 -6.18
CA GLN A 155 -12.95 -6.72 -7.21
C GLN A 155 -13.15 -5.24 -6.89
N VAL A 156 -12.09 -4.45 -7.01
CA VAL A 156 -12.09 -3.00 -6.84
C VAL A 156 -11.55 -2.34 -8.10
N LYS A 157 -12.07 -1.16 -8.42
CA LYS A 157 -11.67 -0.37 -9.57
C LYS A 157 -11.27 1.05 -9.18
N VAL A 158 -10.23 1.55 -9.85
CA VAL A 158 -9.77 2.93 -9.76
C VAL A 158 -9.58 3.46 -11.17
N GLY A 159 -10.26 4.54 -11.51
CA GLY A 159 -10.09 5.24 -12.77
C GLY A 159 -9.05 6.34 -12.65
N LEU A 160 -8.07 6.30 -13.54
CA LEU A 160 -6.96 7.22 -13.59
C LEU A 160 -7.15 8.28 -14.68
N SER A 161 -6.32 9.30 -14.64
CA SER A 161 -6.20 10.30 -15.71
C SER A 161 -5.93 9.64 -17.06
N SER A 162 -6.40 10.25 -18.14
CA SER A 162 -6.14 9.83 -19.53
C SER A 162 -4.67 9.92 -19.94
N GLN A 163 -3.83 10.53 -19.09
CA GLN A 163 -2.38 10.50 -19.24
C GLN A 163 -1.78 9.12 -18.91
N VAL A 164 -2.51 8.25 -18.19
CA VAL A 164 -2.06 6.87 -17.92
C VAL A 164 -2.39 5.99 -19.12
N THR A 165 -1.38 5.29 -19.65
CA THR A 165 -1.50 4.43 -20.83
C THR A 165 -1.50 2.95 -20.49
N ALA A 166 -0.88 2.57 -19.37
CA ALA A 166 -0.90 1.20 -18.87
C ALA A 166 -0.76 1.14 -17.35
N VAL A 167 -1.28 0.05 -16.78
CA VAL A 167 -1.21 -0.25 -15.35
C VAL A 167 -0.67 -1.66 -15.12
N GLN A 168 0.11 -1.83 -14.05
CA GLN A 168 0.72 -3.10 -13.73
C GLN A 168 0.76 -3.34 -12.21
N PRO A 169 -0.04 -4.27 -11.68
CA PRO A 169 0.09 -4.71 -10.29
C PRO A 169 1.47 -5.36 -10.05
N LEU A 170 2.11 -4.98 -8.94
CA LEU A 170 3.43 -5.48 -8.54
C LEU A 170 3.33 -6.50 -7.40
N GLU A 171 3.84 -7.70 -7.62
CA GLU A 171 3.97 -8.77 -6.62
C GLU A 171 5.43 -9.25 -6.59
N GLY A 172 5.94 -9.63 -5.40
CA GLY A 172 7.31 -10.14 -5.21
C GLY A 172 8.41 -9.08 -4.98
N ASP A 173 9.62 -9.54 -4.63
CA ASP A 173 10.82 -8.70 -4.36
C ASP A 173 11.47 -8.22 -5.66
N CYS A 174 11.03 -7.04 -6.07
CA CYS A 174 11.22 -6.59 -7.42
C CYS A 174 11.26 -5.07 -7.44
N ALA A 175 12.42 -4.49 -7.77
CA ALA A 175 12.52 -3.05 -7.97
C ALA A 175 11.50 -2.62 -9.05
N ALA A 176 10.69 -1.61 -8.78
CA ALA A 176 9.58 -1.17 -9.65
C ALA A 176 9.96 -0.93 -11.12
N ALA A 177 11.24 -0.70 -11.41
CA ALA A 177 11.77 -0.53 -12.76
C ALA A 177 12.17 -1.83 -13.48
N LYS A 178 12.19 -3.00 -12.82
CA LYS A 178 12.80 -4.24 -13.33
C LYS A 178 11.92 -5.47 -13.36
N CYS A 179 10.75 -5.46 -12.71
CA CYS A 179 9.89 -6.62 -12.71
C CYS A 179 8.52 -6.33 -13.29
N GLN A 180 8.32 -6.93 -14.45
CA GLN A 180 7.03 -7.05 -15.10
C GLN A 180 6.41 -8.43 -14.79
N CYS A 181 6.32 -8.81 -13.52
CA CYS A 181 5.81 -10.14 -13.14
C CYS A 181 4.27 -10.24 -13.20
N GLY A 182 3.56 -9.12 -13.35
CA GLY A 182 2.13 -9.07 -13.67
C GLY A 182 1.91 -8.72 -15.14
N MET A 183 0.83 -9.21 -15.75
CA MET A 183 0.44 -8.73 -17.08
C MET A 183 0.12 -7.24 -17.00
N SER A 184 0.81 -6.44 -17.81
CA SER A 184 0.45 -5.03 -17.99
C SER A 184 -0.91 -4.97 -18.67
N THR A 185 -1.83 -4.18 -18.12
CA THR A 185 -3.13 -3.93 -18.72
C THR A 185 -3.10 -2.57 -19.39
N LEU A 186 -3.40 -2.51 -20.69
CA LEU A 186 -3.54 -1.26 -21.41
C LEU A 186 -4.78 -0.52 -20.92
N GLY A 187 -4.65 0.79 -20.73
CA GLY A 187 -5.73 1.66 -20.28
C GLY A 187 -5.42 2.39 -18.97
N SER A 188 -6.40 3.19 -18.56
CA SER A 188 -6.33 4.07 -17.38
C SER A 188 -7.05 3.50 -16.17
N ASP A 189 -7.47 2.23 -16.19
CA ASP A 189 -8.24 1.64 -15.10
C ASP A 189 -7.43 0.57 -14.38
N VAL A 190 -7.28 0.74 -13.06
CA VAL A 190 -6.72 -0.28 -12.18
C VAL A 190 -7.85 -1.18 -11.72
N VAL A 191 -7.75 -2.49 -12.01
CA VAL A 191 -8.71 -3.50 -11.56
C VAL A 191 -7.99 -4.54 -10.71
N LEU A 192 -8.38 -4.66 -9.43
CA LEU A 192 -7.70 -5.51 -8.46
C LEU A 192 -8.68 -6.41 -7.71
N ARG A 193 -8.23 -7.59 -7.29
CA ARG A 193 -8.98 -8.44 -6.35
C ARG A 193 -8.32 -8.37 -4.98
N LEU A 194 -8.95 -7.68 -4.03
CA LEU A 194 -8.38 -7.43 -2.70
C LEU A 194 -9.26 -8.03 -1.60
N PRO A 195 -8.68 -8.75 -0.62
CA PRO A 195 -9.34 -8.98 0.65
C PRO A 195 -9.43 -7.66 1.44
N GLY A 196 -10.45 -7.55 2.30
CA GLY A 196 -10.60 -6.39 3.18
C GLY A 196 -9.35 -6.13 4.03
N GLY A 197 -8.99 -4.86 4.15
CA GLY A 197 -7.79 -4.37 4.82
C GLY A 197 -6.49 -4.56 4.04
N SER A 198 -6.51 -5.24 2.88
CA SER A 198 -5.29 -5.48 2.11
C SER A 198 -4.96 -4.35 1.16
N GLY A 199 -3.68 -4.24 0.78
CA GLY A 199 -3.22 -3.30 -0.23
C GLY A 199 -2.50 -3.97 -1.38
N GLN A 200 -2.28 -3.21 -2.45
CA GLN A 200 -1.58 -3.61 -3.66
C GLN A 200 -0.79 -2.42 -4.20
N LEU A 201 0.48 -2.65 -4.52
CA LEU A 201 1.30 -1.70 -5.26
C LEU A 201 1.07 -1.86 -6.77
N VAL A 202 0.98 -0.75 -7.49
CA VAL A 202 0.69 -0.69 -8.94
C VAL A 202 1.64 0.29 -9.60
N ALA A 203 2.32 -0.14 -10.66
CA ALA A 203 3.10 0.70 -11.55
C ALA A 203 2.25 1.27 -12.69
N LEU A 204 2.52 2.52 -13.05
CA LEU A 204 1.84 3.24 -14.12
C LEU A 204 2.81 3.56 -15.25
N ALA A 205 2.36 3.39 -16.49
CA ALA A 205 2.98 4.01 -17.66
C ALA A 205 2.20 5.28 -18.00
N MET A 206 2.93 6.38 -18.20
CA MET A 206 2.35 7.66 -18.61
C MET A 206 2.57 7.86 -20.11
N ARG A 207 1.70 8.63 -20.75
CA ARG A 207 1.94 9.17 -22.10
C ARG A 207 3.07 10.20 -22.01
N GLU A 208 4.08 10.04 -22.85
CA GLU A 208 5.15 11.03 -23.07
C GLU A 208 4.61 12.32 -23.70
#